data_AF-A0A5M6CGB7-F1
#
_entry.id   AF-A0A5M6CGB7-F1
#
_cell.length_a   1.000
_cell.length_b   1.000
_cell.length_c   1.000
_cell.angle_alpha   90.00
_cell.angle_beta   90.00
_cell.angle_gamma   90.00
#
_symmetry.space_group_name_H-M   'P 1'
#
loop_
_entity.id
_entity.type
_entity.pdbx_description
1 polymer ?
#
loop_
_entity_poly.entity_id
_entity_poly.type
_entity_poly.pdbx_seq_one_letter_code
_entity_poly.pdbx_strand_id
1 'polypeptide(L)'
;MDLGKYLNHWILVAWSESGSGQIVDYGRIEVPTDDLGVEKATAVALREFKDLAQSGWPIGNAHGEIVRPNQVWVDAGYMTPVVYAFCRQMGEKRYRPAVGRGVAQQHRQWYNRPKTTGSIVKHIGEGYHFSYLRTERLQLVEIDSDHWKSRVHARLTTPLETPGAIKLFQAAPHEHMALAKHLTAEQKVEEFVAGKGVVVKWERLRRQNHWFDALYNACAASHFCGVRLVEEHRVRRPRRSLRQMAAEVGNIGDR
;
A
#
# COMPACT_ATOMS: atom_id res chain seq x y z
N MET A 1 -2.87 -1.01 7.82
CA MET A 1 -2.63 -0.84 9.26
C MET A 1 -1.18 -1.13 9.53
N ASP A 2 -0.56 -0.33 10.38
CA ASP A 2 0.81 -0.51 10.86
C ASP A 2 0.80 -0.81 12.37
N LEU A 3 1.62 -1.77 12.80
CA LEU A 3 1.56 -2.31 14.16
C LEU A 3 2.61 -1.69 15.08
N GLY A 4 2.24 -1.55 16.36
CA GLY A 4 3.14 -1.07 17.40
C GLY A 4 2.93 -1.81 18.72
N LYS A 5 3.91 -1.73 19.62
CA LYS A 5 3.84 -2.40 20.93
C LYS A 5 2.61 -2.01 21.75
N TYR A 6 2.21 -0.74 21.67
CA TYR A 6 1.11 -0.18 22.49
C TYR A 6 -0.03 0.40 21.65
N LEU A 7 0.22 0.73 20.38
CA LEU A 7 -0.73 1.38 19.50
C LEU A 7 -0.56 0.87 18.07
N ASN A 8 -1.64 0.35 17.51
CA ASN A 8 -1.74 0.03 16.08
C ASN A 8 -2.38 1.21 15.36
N HIS A 9 -1.79 1.65 14.25
CA HIS A 9 -2.26 2.82 13.49
C HIS A 9 -2.89 2.36 12.18
N TRP A 10 -4.12 2.78 11.92
CA TRP A 10 -4.83 2.46 10.68
C TRP A 10 -5.24 3.73 9.96
N ILE A 11 -5.39 3.61 8.64
CA ILE A 11 -5.84 4.67 7.74
C ILE A 11 -6.67 4.04 6.62
N LEU A 12 -7.77 4.68 6.28
CA LEU A 12 -8.67 4.30 5.20
C LEU A 12 -8.61 5.34 4.10
N VAL A 13 -8.43 4.87 2.86
CA VAL A 13 -8.41 5.73 1.68
C VAL A 13 -9.39 5.18 0.65
N ALA A 14 -10.36 6.01 0.25
CA ALA A 14 -11.22 5.77 -0.89
C ALA A 14 -10.58 6.38 -2.15
N TRP A 15 -10.87 5.79 -3.32
CA TRP A 15 -10.26 6.20 -4.57
C TRP A 15 -11.32 6.38 -5.64
N SER A 16 -11.19 7.47 -6.40
CA SER A 16 -11.98 7.68 -7.62
C SER A 16 -11.37 6.92 -8.81
N GLU A 17 -12.14 6.78 -9.89
CA GLU A 17 -11.66 6.24 -11.17
C GLU A 17 -10.53 7.08 -11.77
N SER A 18 -10.51 8.40 -11.52
CA SER A 18 -9.44 9.31 -11.94
C SER A 18 -8.13 9.13 -11.18
N GLY A 19 -8.09 8.22 -10.20
CA GLY A 19 -6.93 7.95 -9.39
C GLY A 19 -6.73 8.93 -8.24
N SER A 20 -7.67 9.84 -7.98
CA SER A 20 -7.63 10.73 -6.81
C SER A 20 -8.02 9.96 -5.54
N GLY A 21 -7.31 10.23 -4.45
CA GLY A 21 -7.51 9.59 -3.17
C GLY A 21 -8.22 10.51 -2.17
N GLN A 22 -9.11 9.96 -1.38
CA GLN A 22 -9.72 10.62 -0.22
C GLN A 22 -9.34 9.80 1.01
N ILE A 23 -8.54 10.35 1.92
CA ILE A 23 -8.39 9.81 3.26
C ILE A 23 -9.74 10.02 3.94
N VAL A 24 -10.49 8.92 4.13
CA VAL A 24 -11.85 8.94 4.65
C VAL A 24 -11.83 8.97 6.16
N ASP A 25 -10.91 8.21 6.76
CA ASP A 25 -10.81 8.04 8.20
C ASP A 25 -9.44 7.50 8.57
N TYR A 26 -9.00 7.72 9.80
CA TYR A 26 -7.81 7.13 10.37
C TYR A 26 -7.89 7.12 11.89
N GLY A 27 -7.22 6.17 12.51
CA GLY A 27 -7.28 6.03 13.95
C GLY A 27 -6.18 5.18 14.53
N ARG A 28 -6.36 4.88 15.81
CA ARG A 28 -5.48 4.03 16.61
C ARG A 28 -6.31 2.99 17.33
N ILE A 29 -5.75 1.80 17.48
CA ILE A 29 -6.28 0.76 18.35
C ILE A 29 -5.23 0.52 19.43
N GLU A 30 -5.65 0.58 20.69
CA GLU A 30 -4.79 0.31 21.83
C GLU A 30 -4.43 -1.17 21.89
N VAL A 31 -3.18 -1.44 22.24
CA VAL A 31 -2.66 -2.79 22.39
C VAL A 31 -2.37 -2.96 23.88
N PRO A 32 -3.22 -3.68 24.65
CA PRO A 32 -3.08 -3.84 26.10
C PRO A 32 -1.96 -4.84 26.44
N THR A 33 -0.74 -4.49 26.02
CA THR A 33 0.44 -5.35 26.09
C THR A 33 0.84 -5.66 27.53
N ASP A 34 0.70 -4.68 28.42
CA ASP A 34 1.08 -4.86 29.82
C ASP A 34 0.11 -5.79 30.58
N ASP A 35 -1.16 -5.87 30.15
CA ASP A 35 -2.18 -6.72 30.75
C ASP A 35 -2.21 -8.16 30.18
N LEU A 36 -2.02 -8.30 28.86
CA LEU A 36 -2.25 -9.57 28.15
C LEU A 36 -0.99 -10.22 27.60
N GLY A 37 0.15 -9.51 27.64
CA GLY A 37 1.34 -9.88 26.90
C GLY A 37 1.23 -9.54 25.41
N VAL A 38 2.35 -9.22 24.79
CA VAL A 38 2.42 -8.62 23.44
C VAL A 38 1.71 -9.43 22.35
N GLU A 39 1.85 -10.76 22.33
CA GLU A 39 1.24 -11.62 21.29
C GLU A 39 -0.30 -11.62 21.39
N LYS A 40 -0.82 -11.87 22.59
CA LYS A 40 -2.26 -11.94 22.84
C LYS A 40 -2.90 -10.56 22.68
N ALA A 41 -2.25 -9.51 23.20
CA ALA A 41 -2.70 -8.13 23.02
C ALA A 41 -2.77 -7.74 21.54
N THR A 42 -1.74 -8.06 20.76
CA THR A 42 -1.74 -7.80 19.30
C THR A 42 -2.87 -8.55 18.60
N ALA A 43 -3.13 -9.81 18.98
CA ALA A 43 -4.22 -10.59 18.42
C ALA A 43 -5.62 -10.02 18.77
N VAL A 44 -5.79 -9.45 19.97
CA VAL A 44 -7.02 -8.75 20.38
C VAL A 44 -7.21 -7.51 19.51
N ALA A 45 -6.19 -6.66 19.40
CA ALA A 45 -6.26 -5.43 18.60
C ALA A 45 -6.54 -5.72 17.11
N LEU A 46 -6.03 -6.82 16.56
CA LEU A 46 -6.32 -7.26 15.18
C LEU A 46 -7.78 -7.70 15.00
N ARG A 47 -8.41 -8.29 16.03
CA ARG A 47 -9.84 -8.63 15.97
C ARG A 47 -10.71 -7.38 16.02
N GLU A 48 -10.37 -6.41 16.87
CA GLU A 48 -11.05 -5.11 16.89
C GLU A 48 -10.93 -4.40 15.53
N PHE A 49 -9.73 -4.39 14.94
CA PHE A 49 -9.53 -3.82 13.60
C PHE A 49 -10.36 -4.53 12.52
N LYS A 50 -10.48 -5.86 12.62
CA LYS A 50 -11.33 -6.64 11.71
C LYS A 50 -12.78 -6.23 11.86
N ASP A 51 -13.30 -6.12 13.08
CA ASP A 51 -14.68 -5.77 13.34
C ASP A 51 -14.99 -4.35 12.81
N LEU A 52 -14.08 -3.40 12.99
CA LEU A 52 -14.13 -2.06 12.37
C LEU A 52 -14.14 -2.14 10.83
N ALA A 53 -13.24 -2.92 10.22
CA ALA A 53 -13.21 -3.06 8.77
C ALA A 53 -14.46 -3.78 8.21
N GLN A 54 -15.09 -4.64 9.01
CA GLN A 54 -16.32 -5.36 8.65
C GLN A 54 -17.58 -4.53 8.87
N SER A 55 -17.60 -3.61 9.84
CA SER A 55 -18.69 -2.65 9.99
C SER A 55 -18.78 -1.74 8.79
N GLY A 56 -17.63 -1.38 8.19
CA GLY A 56 -17.58 -0.50 7.02
C GLY A 56 -17.85 0.95 7.37
N TRP A 57 -17.87 1.79 6.34
CA TRP A 57 -18.07 3.24 6.45
C TRP A 57 -19.27 3.68 5.59
N PRO A 58 -20.08 4.64 6.07
CA PRO A 58 -21.17 5.18 5.28
C PRO A 58 -20.66 6.04 4.13
N ILE A 59 -21.29 5.92 2.96
CA ILE A 59 -21.14 6.90 1.88
C ILE A 59 -22.04 8.10 2.19
N GLY A 60 -21.55 9.31 1.90
CA GLY A 60 -22.32 10.56 1.95
C GLY A 60 -23.39 10.68 0.84
N ASN A 61 -24.16 9.61 0.59
CA ASN A 61 -25.33 9.63 -0.29
C ASN A 61 -26.63 9.59 0.55
N ALA A 62 -27.76 9.88 -0.09
CA ALA A 62 -29.06 9.98 0.60
C ALA A 62 -29.49 8.67 1.30
N HIS A 63 -28.89 7.54 0.94
CA HIS A 63 -29.25 6.21 1.43
C HIS A 63 -28.31 5.69 2.52
N GLY A 64 -27.20 6.39 2.80
CA GLY A 64 -26.24 6.01 3.84
C GLY A 64 -25.63 4.62 3.64
N GLU A 65 -25.41 4.22 2.38
CA GLU A 65 -24.91 2.88 2.07
C GLU A 65 -23.56 2.61 2.73
N ILE A 66 -23.41 1.43 3.31
CA ILE A 66 -22.19 1.02 4.00
C ILE A 66 -21.24 0.33 3.03
N VAL A 67 -20.03 0.88 2.88
CA VAL A 67 -18.96 0.32 2.06
C VAL A 67 -17.87 -0.27 2.93
N ARG A 68 -17.38 -1.44 2.52
CA ARG A 68 -16.25 -2.13 3.14
C ARG A 68 -15.00 -1.99 2.27
N PRO A 69 -13.80 -1.94 2.87
CA PRO A 69 -12.55 -1.87 2.09
C PRO A 69 -12.39 -3.06 1.16
N ASN A 70 -12.02 -2.81 -0.10
CA ASN A 70 -11.73 -3.88 -1.08
C ASN A 70 -10.46 -4.68 -0.70
N GLN A 71 -9.52 -4.02 -0.02
CA GLN A 71 -8.28 -4.60 0.49
C GLN A 71 -7.96 -4.04 1.88
N VAL A 72 -7.41 -4.90 2.74
CA VAL A 72 -6.96 -4.58 4.08
C VAL A 72 -5.55 -5.14 4.26
N TRP A 73 -4.54 -4.27 4.15
CA TRP A 73 -3.14 -4.68 4.28
C TRP A 73 -2.63 -4.35 5.68
N VAL A 74 -2.02 -5.34 6.33
CA VAL A 74 -1.49 -5.26 7.70
C VAL A 74 0.01 -5.41 7.64
N ASP A 75 0.75 -4.44 8.18
CA ASP A 75 2.20 -4.54 8.25
C ASP A 75 2.62 -5.75 9.09
N ALA A 76 3.55 -6.53 8.55
CA ALA A 76 4.08 -7.75 9.12
C ALA A 76 5.55 -7.62 9.52
N GLY A 77 6.09 -6.40 9.59
CA GLY A 77 7.43 -6.10 10.10
C GLY A 77 7.54 -6.22 11.61
N TYR A 78 6.41 -6.11 12.32
CA TYR A 78 6.29 -6.35 13.77
C TYR A 78 5.28 -7.48 14.05
N MET A 79 5.59 -8.35 15.02
CA MET A 79 4.75 -9.50 15.40
C MET A 79 4.30 -10.38 14.23
N THR A 80 5.21 -10.63 13.27
CA THR A 80 4.96 -11.37 12.03
C THR A 80 4.14 -12.66 12.20
N PRO A 81 4.43 -13.55 13.19
CA PRO A 81 3.64 -14.77 13.36
C PRO A 81 2.17 -14.50 13.69
N VAL A 82 1.88 -13.46 14.47
CA VAL A 82 0.51 -13.07 14.85
C VAL A 82 -0.24 -12.51 13.64
N VAL A 83 0.42 -11.68 12.82
CA VAL A 83 -0.17 -11.13 11.58
C VAL A 83 -0.47 -12.26 10.59
N TYR A 84 0.45 -13.20 10.42
CA TYR A 84 0.26 -14.35 9.53
C TYR A 84 -0.88 -15.24 10.01
N ALA A 85 -0.95 -15.54 11.31
CA ALA A 85 -2.05 -16.28 11.89
C ALA A 85 -3.39 -15.58 11.66
N PHE A 86 -3.47 -14.26 11.90
CA PHE A 86 -4.67 -13.45 11.64
C PHE A 86 -5.10 -13.50 10.17
N CYS A 87 -4.21 -13.19 9.23
CA CYS A 87 -4.56 -13.20 7.80
C CYS A 87 -4.94 -14.60 7.30
N ARG A 88 -4.30 -15.65 7.82
CA ARG A 88 -4.66 -17.04 7.50
C ARG A 88 -6.04 -17.40 8.03
N GLN A 89 -6.37 -17.00 9.27
CA GLN A 89 -7.69 -17.24 9.87
C GLN A 89 -8.81 -16.54 9.08
N MET A 90 -8.55 -15.37 8.50
CA MET A 90 -9.56 -14.69 7.69
C MET A 90 -9.94 -15.50 6.45
N GLY A 91 -9.03 -16.29 5.86
CA GLY A 91 -9.28 -17.11 4.67
C GLY A 91 -9.62 -16.32 3.39
N GLU A 92 -9.84 -15.01 3.51
CA GLU A 92 -10.24 -14.11 2.43
C GLU A 92 -9.03 -13.38 1.82
N LYS A 93 -9.07 -13.21 0.50
CA LYS A 93 -8.08 -12.42 -0.27
C LYS A 93 -8.15 -10.90 -0.02
N ARG A 94 -9.00 -10.46 0.90
CA ARG A 94 -9.13 -9.07 1.36
C ARG A 94 -8.03 -8.71 2.35
N TYR A 95 -7.77 -9.58 3.32
CA TYR A 95 -6.78 -9.34 4.38
C TYR A 95 -5.43 -9.91 3.96
N ARG A 96 -4.38 -9.07 3.97
CA ARG A 96 -3.05 -9.49 3.52
C ARG A 96 -1.97 -8.99 4.48
N PRO A 97 -0.99 -9.84 4.83
CA PRO A 97 0.24 -9.34 5.41
C PRO A 97 1.03 -8.59 4.35
N ALA A 98 1.60 -7.45 4.72
CA ALA A 98 2.46 -6.64 3.88
C ALA A 98 3.79 -6.36 4.58
N VAL A 99 4.87 -6.19 3.83
CA VAL A 99 6.16 -5.75 4.36
C VAL A 99 6.76 -4.71 3.41
N GLY A 100 7.13 -3.56 3.99
CA GLY A 100 7.89 -2.52 3.30
C GLY A 100 9.36 -2.92 3.17
N ARG A 101 9.91 -2.76 1.96
CA ARG A 101 11.30 -2.99 1.59
C ARG A 101 11.89 -1.67 1.09
N GLY A 102 12.73 -1.04 1.90
CA GLY A 102 13.35 0.25 1.60
C GLY A 102 14.88 0.18 1.63
N VAL A 103 15.53 1.10 0.92
CA VAL A 103 16.99 1.22 0.82
C VAL A 103 17.63 1.48 2.18
N ALA A 104 17.00 2.31 3.01
CA ALA A 104 17.50 2.68 4.33
C ALA A 104 17.34 1.57 5.40
N GLN A 105 16.61 0.49 5.11
CA GLN A 105 16.49 -0.64 6.04
C GLN A 105 17.80 -1.42 6.11
N GLN A 106 18.44 -1.41 7.27
CA GLN A 106 19.70 -2.14 7.50
C GLN A 106 19.48 -3.66 7.34
N HIS A 107 20.44 -4.31 6.67
CA HIS A 107 20.44 -5.70 6.16
C HIS A 107 19.66 -5.96 4.88
N ARG A 108 20.30 -5.81 3.71
CA ARG A 108 20.08 -6.57 2.45
C ARG A 108 18.64 -6.70 1.90
N GLN A 109 17.67 -5.96 2.42
CA GLN A 109 16.25 -6.07 2.08
C GLN A 109 15.81 -4.99 1.09
N TRP A 110 16.65 -4.69 0.10
CA TRP A 110 16.20 -3.86 -1.01
C TRP A 110 15.09 -4.58 -1.76
N TYR A 111 14.03 -3.85 -2.10
CA TYR A 111 13.03 -4.34 -3.04
C TYR A 111 13.66 -4.75 -4.38
N ASN A 112 13.73 -6.05 -4.64
CA ASN A 112 14.13 -6.57 -5.95
C ASN A 112 12.87 -6.92 -6.74
N ARG A 113 12.51 -6.06 -7.70
CA ARG A 113 11.33 -6.29 -8.53
C ARG A 113 11.46 -7.61 -9.29
N PRO A 114 10.57 -8.60 -9.06
CA PRO A 114 10.59 -9.83 -9.84
C PRO A 114 10.29 -9.55 -11.31
N LYS A 115 10.89 -10.34 -12.21
CA LYS A 115 10.69 -10.22 -13.66
C LYS A 115 9.51 -11.03 -14.17
N THR A 116 9.17 -12.13 -13.50
CA THR A 116 8.15 -13.09 -13.94
C THR A 116 7.36 -13.62 -12.75
N THR A 117 6.11 -14.01 -13.02
CA THR A 117 5.26 -14.73 -12.08
C THR A 117 5.51 -16.24 -12.15
N GLY A 118 5.13 -16.99 -11.11
CA GLY A 118 5.26 -18.44 -11.06
C GLY A 118 4.70 -19.07 -9.78
N SER A 119 5.39 -20.12 -9.30
CA SER A 119 4.95 -20.87 -8.11
C SER A 119 5.08 -20.07 -6.81
N ILE A 120 6.05 -19.15 -6.73
CA ILE A 120 6.31 -18.27 -5.58
C ILE A 120 5.70 -16.89 -5.84
N VAL A 121 6.15 -16.18 -6.87
CA VAL A 121 5.64 -14.84 -7.19
C VAL A 121 4.28 -14.95 -7.91
N LYS A 122 3.19 -14.59 -7.24
CA LYS A 122 1.82 -14.75 -7.76
C LYS A 122 1.30 -13.55 -8.53
N HIS A 123 1.81 -12.37 -8.23
CA HIS A 123 1.41 -11.12 -8.86
C HIS A 123 2.57 -10.13 -8.82
N ILE A 124 2.73 -9.31 -9.86
CA ILE A 124 3.71 -8.22 -9.92
C ILE A 124 2.95 -6.94 -10.25
N GLY A 125 3.00 -5.99 -9.32
CA GLY A 125 2.46 -4.66 -9.49
C GLY A 125 3.55 -3.63 -9.79
N GLU A 126 3.19 -2.35 -9.65
CA GLU A 126 4.13 -1.25 -9.69
C GLU A 126 4.68 -1.03 -8.27
N GLY A 127 5.98 -1.25 -8.07
CA GLY A 127 6.59 -1.11 -6.75
C GLY A 127 6.05 -2.09 -5.69
N TYR A 128 5.46 -3.23 -6.08
CA TYR A 128 5.14 -4.32 -5.16
C TYR A 128 4.96 -5.65 -5.91
N HIS A 129 5.00 -6.77 -5.19
CA HIS A 129 4.64 -8.09 -5.69
C HIS A 129 4.08 -8.98 -4.59
N PHE A 130 3.38 -10.06 -4.97
CA PHE A 130 2.82 -11.03 -4.02
C PHE A 130 3.69 -12.30 -4.02
N SER A 131 4.23 -12.64 -2.87
CA SER A 131 5.05 -13.83 -2.62
C SER A 131 4.23 -14.87 -1.87
N TYR A 132 4.06 -16.07 -2.45
CA TYR A 132 3.40 -17.17 -1.78
C TYR A 132 4.34 -17.86 -0.79
N LEU A 133 4.03 -17.74 0.50
CA LEU A 133 4.75 -18.40 1.59
C LEU A 133 4.19 -19.79 1.79
N ARG A 134 4.92 -20.82 1.33
CA ARG A 134 4.45 -22.22 1.34
C ARG A 134 4.15 -22.74 2.75
N THR A 135 5.04 -22.48 3.70
CA THR A 135 4.90 -22.89 5.11
C THR A 135 3.68 -22.27 5.75
N GLU A 136 3.47 -20.98 5.52
CA GLU A 136 2.36 -20.22 6.11
C GLU A 136 1.04 -20.35 5.35
N ARG A 137 1.09 -20.90 4.12
CA ARG A 137 -0.03 -21.06 3.18
C ARG A 137 -0.76 -19.75 2.89
N LEU A 138 -0.01 -18.64 2.76
CA LEU A 138 -0.56 -17.31 2.52
C LEU A 138 0.26 -16.53 1.47
N GLN A 139 -0.30 -15.42 0.97
CA GLN A 139 0.40 -14.50 0.08
C GLN A 139 0.86 -13.27 0.87
N LEU A 140 2.17 -13.09 1.00
CA LEU A 140 2.80 -11.89 1.53
C LEU A 140 2.91 -10.84 0.43
N VAL A 141 2.55 -9.60 0.73
CA VAL A 141 2.81 -8.47 -0.16
C VAL A 141 4.14 -7.85 0.19
N GLU A 142 5.09 -7.86 -0.75
CA GLU A 142 6.38 -7.17 -0.61
C GLU A 142 6.33 -5.88 -1.41
N ILE A 143 6.57 -4.76 -0.74
CA ILE A 143 6.32 -3.41 -1.27
C ILE A 143 7.63 -2.63 -1.27
N ASP A 144 7.92 -1.95 -2.37
CA ASP A 144 8.95 -0.92 -2.45
C ASP A 144 8.48 0.31 -1.66
N SER A 145 8.95 0.44 -0.41
CA SER A 145 8.49 1.52 0.45
C SER A 145 8.96 2.87 -0.06
N ASP A 146 10.14 2.98 -0.66
CA ASP A 146 10.68 4.25 -1.14
C ASP A 146 9.90 4.76 -2.35
N HIS A 147 9.53 3.88 -3.28
CA HIS A 147 8.66 4.19 -4.41
C HIS A 147 7.30 4.71 -3.94
N TRP A 148 6.64 3.99 -3.03
CA TRP A 148 5.29 4.34 -2.59
C TRP A 148 5.25 5.56 -1.66
N LYS A 149 6.27 5.77 -0.82
CA LYS A 149 6.42 7.02 -0.03
C LYS A 149 6.60 8.24 -0.94
N SER A 150 7.42 8.12 -1.98
CA SER A 150 7.57 9.17 -3.00
C SER A 150 6.25 9.47 -3.70
N ARG A 151 5.48 8.44 -4.07
CA ARG A 151 4.16 8.60 -4.70
C ARG A 151 3.15 9.26 -3.75
N VAL A 152 3.14 8.89 -2.47
CA VAL A 152 2.27 9.52 -1.47
C VAL A 152 2.57 11.01 -1.35
N HIS A 153 3.84 11.40 -1.17
CA HIS A 153 4.21 12.81 -1.05
C HIS A 153 3.88 13.60 -2.31
N ALA A 154 4.18 13.08 -3.49
CA ALA A 154 3.80 13.72 -4.76
C ALA A 154 2.29 14.00 -4.85
N ARG A 155 1.46 13.04 -4.42
CA ARG A 155 -0.01 13.16 -4.44
C ARG A 155 -0.56 14.09 -3.37
N LEU A 156 0.07 14.17 -2.19
CA LEU A 156 -0.28 15.12 -1.15
C LEU A 156 0.08 16.57 -1.53
N THR A 157 1.14 16.75 -2.34
CA THR A 157 1.54 18.06 -2.87
C THR A 157 0.80 18.45 -4.16
N THR A 158 0.07 17.52 -4.76
CA THR A 158 -0.69 17.77 -5.98
C THR A 158 -1.87 18.72 -5.66
N PRO A 159 -2.12 19.77 -6.47
CA PRO A 159 -3.26 20.65 -6.26
C PRO A 159 -4.58 19.88 -6.15
N LEU A 160 -5.47 20.31 -5.25
CA LEU A 160 -6.68 19.55 -4.88
C LEU A 160 -7.57 19.19 -6.09
N GLU A 161 -7.64 20.05 -7.09
CA GLU A 161 -8.51 19.87 -8.26
C GLU A 161 -7.85 19.07 -9.40
N THR A 162 -6.59 18.64 -9.20
CA THR A 162 -5.86 17.84 -10.19
C THR A 162 -6.10 16.34 -9.96
N PRO A 163 -6.34 15.55 -11.02
CA PRO A 163 -6.39 14.09 -10.92
C PRO A 163 -5.16 13.51 -10.21
N GLY A 164 -5.37 12.54 -9.32
CA GLY A 164 -4.31 11.89 -8.58
C GLY A 164 -4.00 12.48 -7.21
N ALA A 165 -4.52 13.67 -6.89
CA ALA A 165 -4.38 14.29 -5.58
C ALA A 165 -4.92 13.39 -4.45
N ILE A 166 -4.26 13.42 -3.29
CA ILE A 166 -4.79 12.83 -2.05
C ILE A 166 -5.32 13.96 -1.16
N LYS A 167 -6.60 13.87 -0.80
CA LYS A 167 -7.28 14.83 0.08
C LYS A 167 -7.52 14.21 1.46
N LEU A 168 -7.64 15.07 2.48
CA LEU A 168 -8.07 14.67 3.83
C LEU A 168 -9.57 14.92 3.97
N PHE A 169 -10.24 14.16 4.84
CA PHE A 169 -11.62 14.46 5.23
C PHE A 169 -11.67 15.82 5.96
N GLN A 170 -12.83 16.46 5.95
CA GLN A 170 -12.98 17.74 6.63
C GLN A 170 -12.95 17.55 8.15
N ALA A 171 -12.01 18.21 8.80
CA ALA A 171 -11.85 18.22 10.25
C ALA A 171 -11.24 19.56 10.67
N ALA A 172 -11.24 19.86 11.97
CA ALA A 172 -10.52 21.03 12.46
C ALA A 172 -9.01 20.82 12.23
N PRO A 173 -8.23 21.84 11.83
CA PRO A 173 -6.81 21.63 11.45
C PRO A 173 -5.95 20.94 12.52
N HIS A 174 -6.25 21.15 13.80
CA HIS A 174 -5.54 20.53 14.92
C HIS A 174 -5.76 19.01 14.99
N GLU A 175 -6.88 18.49 14.47
CA GLU A 175 -7.21 17.06 14.46
C GLU A 175 -6.31 16.27 13.47
N HIS A 176 -5.83 16.94 12.42
CA HIS A 176 -4.87 16.36 11.47
C HIS A 176 -3.40 16.59 11.88
N MET A 177 -3.12 17.32 12.95
CA MET A 177 -1.74 17.68 13.34
C MET A 177 -0.89 16.44 13.65
N ALA A 178 -1.46 15.43 14.33
CA ALA A 178 -0.76 14.19 14.63
C ALA A 178 -0.46 13.39 13.34
N LEU A 179 -1.42 13.34 12.41
CA LEU A 179 -1.23 12.73 11.10
C LEU A 179 -0.10 13.44 10.33
N ALA A 180 -0.15 14.77 10.24
CA ALA A 180 0.87 15.56 9.54
C ALA A 180 2.29 15.31 10.10
N LYS A 181 2.42 15.22 11.43
CA LYS A 181 3.70 14.87 12.08
C LYS A 181 4.22 13.49 11.67
N HIS A 182 3.35 12.51 11.49
CA HIS A 182 3.72 11.16 11.04
C HIS A 182 4.08 11.12 9.55
N LEU A 183 3.30 11.80 8.70
CA LEU A 183 3.55 11.87 7.24
C LEU A 183 4.86 12.60 6.89
N THR A 184 5.33 13.46 7.79
CA THR A 184 6.59 14.23 7.68
C THR A 184 7.68 13.73 8.63
N ALA A 185 7.52 12.53 9.19
CA ALA A 185 8.52 11.92 10.07
C ALA A 185 9.74 11.37 9.32
N GLU A 186 9.69 11.39 7.99
CA GLU A 186 10.75 10.95 7.09
C GLU A 186 10.95 11.98 5.98
N GLN A 187 12.14 11.98 5.37
CA GLN A 187 12.47 12.82 4.23
C GLN A 187 13.01 12.00 3.06
N LYS A 188 12.69 12.42 1.85
CA LYS A 188 13.27 11.89 0.62
C LYS A 188 14.71 12.38 0.49
N VAL A 189 15.65 11.45 0.33
CA VAL A 189 17.06 11.74 0.06
C VAL A 189 17.45 11.04 -1.24
N GLU A 190 18.19 11.75 -2.09
CA GLU A 190 18.74 11.21 -3.32
C GLU A 190 20.26 11.03 -3.14
N GLU A 191 20.74 9.82 -3.35
CA GLU A 191 22.15 9.47 -3.17
C GLU A 191 22.66 8.78 -4.43
N PHE A 192 23.83 9.18 -4.92
CA PHE A 192 24.49 8.49 -6.02
C PHE A 192 25.22 7.25 -5.51
N VAL A 193 24.79 6.08 -5.98
CA VAL A 193 25.46 4.81 -5.67
C VAL A 193 26.21 4.34 -6.92
N ALA A 194 27.54 4.19 -6.78
CA ALA A 194 28.40 3.73 -7.87
C ALA A 194 27.87 2.41 -8.48
N GLY A 195 27.74 2.36 -9.79
CA GLY A 195 27.21 1.21 -10.54
C GLY A 195 25.67 1.09 -10.57
N LYS A 196 24.93 1.94 -9.85
CA LYS A 196 23.45 1.97 -9.86
C LYS A 196 22.86 3.31 -10.28
N GLY A 197 23.61 4.40 -10.16
CA GLY A 197 23.14 5.75 -10.44
C GLY A 197 22.49 6.40 -9.22
N VAL A 198 21.62 7.38 -9.46
CA VAL A 198 20.87 8.06 -8.39
C VAL A 198 19.81 7.13 -7.81
N VAL A 199 19.87 6.93 -6.50
CA VAL A 199 18.94 6.12 -5.73
C VAL A 199 18.13 7.04 -4.83
N VAL A 200 16.81 6.87 -4.87
CA VAL A 200 15.91 7.50 -3.91
C VAL A 200 15.81 6.63 -2.67
N LYS A 201 16.04 7.21 -1.49
CA LYS A 201 15.82 6.58 -0.19
C LYS A 201 15.00 7.49 0.71
N TRP A 202 14.19 6.92 1.59
CA TRP A 202 13.51 7.66 2.64
C TRP A 202 14.23 7.47 3.97
N GLU A 203 14.69 8.59 4.54
CA GLU A 203 15.40 8.60 5.81
C GLU A 203 14.48 9.05 6.95
N ARG A 204 14.51 8.29 8.03
CA ARG A 204 13.68 8.54 9.20
C ARG A 204 14.26 9.67 10.04
N LEU A 205 13.52 10.78 10.14
CA LEU A 205 13.85 11.93 10.98
C LEU A 205 13.29 11.76 12.40
N ARG A 206 12.14 11.11 12.53
CA ARG A 206 11.42 10.95 13.81
C ARG A 206 10.90 9.53 13.95
N ARG A 207 10.78 9.06 15.19
CA ARG A 207 10.31 7.71 15.47
C ARG A 207 8.84 7.48 15.06
N GLN A 208 7.95 8.45 15.19
CA GLN A 208 6.53 8.18 14.91
C GLN A 208 6.20 8.38 13.42
N ASN A 209 6.20 7.31 12.63
CA ASN A 209 5.89 7.30 11.19
C ASN A 209 4.74 6.33 10.82
N HIS A 210 4.10 5.69 11.80
CA HIS A 210 3.15 4.58 11.59
C HIS A 210 1.98 4.88 10.63
N TRP A 211 1.43 6.10 10.63
CA TRP A 211 0.37 6.46 9.67
C TRP A 211 0.92 6.67 8.25
N PHE A 212 2.18 7.07 8.10
CA PHE A 212 2.81 7.15 6.79
C PHE A 212 3.01 5.76 6.20
N ASP A 213 3.45 4.82 7.04
CA ASP A 213 3.61 3.43 6.63
C ASP A 213 2.28 2.77 6.28
N ALA A 214 1.22 3.05 7.07
CA ALA A 214 -0.13 2.62 6.74
C ALA A 214 -0.67 3.27 5.45
N LEU A 215 -0.34 4.54 5.16
CA LEU A 215 -0.83 5.27 3.99
C LEU A 215 -0.19 4.79 2.69
N TYR A 216 1.13 4.56 2.66
CA TYR A 216 1.76 4.05 1.45
C TYR A 216 1.26 2.62 1.13
N ASN A 217 1.00 1.81 2.17
CA ASN A 217 0.38 0.49 2.02
C ASN A 217 -1.02 0.59 1.38
N ALA A 218 -1.84 1.55 1.84
CA ALA A 218 -3.16 1.78 1.25
C ALA A 218 -3.08 2.23 -0.22
N CYS A 219 -2.08 3.04 -0.58
CA CYS A 219 -1.85 3.45 -1.96
C CYS A 219 -1.40 2.28 -2.85
N ALA A 220 -0.52 1.41 -2.36
CA ALA A 220 -0.14 0.21 -3.09
C ALA A 220 -1.32 -0.76 -3.28
N ALA A 221 -2.17 -0.89 -2.25
CA ALA A 221 -3.39 -1.67 -2.32
C ALA A 221 -4.38 -1.13 -3.36
N SER A 222 -4.50 0.19 -3.50
CA SER A 222 -5.39 0.80 -4.51
C SER A 222 -4.94 0.49 -5.93
N HIS A 223 -3.63 0.50 -6.19
CA HIS A 223 -3.11 0.04 -7.47
C HIS A 223 -3.41 -1.45 -7.72
N PHE A 224 -3.37 -2.29 -6.69
CA PHE A 224 -3.84 -3.68 -6.84
C PHE A 224 -5.33 -3.77 -7.18
N CYS A 225 -6.16 -2.88 -6.62
CA CYS A 225 -7.58 -2.76 -6.95
C CYS A 225 -7.87 -2.16 -8.35
N GLY A 226 -6.84 -1.79 -9.12
CA GLY A 226 -7.00 -1.26 -10.48
C GLY A 226 -7.02 0.26 -10.59
N VAL A 227 -6.86 1.00 -9.48
CA VAL A 227 -6.78 2.46 -9.48
C VAL A 227 -5.50 2.90 -10.20
N ARG A 228 -5.64 3.72 -11.25
CA ARG A 228 -4.51 4.27 -12.03
C ARG A 228 -4.73 5.76 -12.27
N LEU A 229 -3.65 6.52 -12.40
CA LEU A 229 -3.76 7.88 -12.92
C LEU A 229 -3.94 7.78 -14.45
N VAL A 230 -4.88 8.51 -15.03
CA VAL A 230 -5.26 8.41 -16.46
C VAL A 230 -4.07 8.58 -17.42
N GLU A 231 -3.00 9.27 -17.02
CA GLU A 231 -1.76 9.36 -17.81
C GLU A 231 -0.90 8.08 -17.81
N GLU A 232 -0.93 7.26 -16.75
CA GLU A 232 -0.28 5.94 -16.71
C GLU A 232 -0.97 4.94 -17.66
N HIS A 233 -2.20 5.25 -18.12
CA HIS A 233 -2.93 4.47 -19.12
C HIS A 233 -2.42 4.70 -20.56
N ARG A 234 -1.29 5.39 -20.76
CA ARG A 234 -0.64 5.48 -22.08
C ARG A 234 0.12 4.18 -22.43
N VAL A 235 -0.64 3.28 -23.03
CA VAL A 235 -0.28 2.28 -24.04
C VAL A 235 0.50 1.04 -23.55
N ARG A 236 -0.22 0.04 -23.06
CA ARG A 236 0.11 -1.35 -23.44
C ARG A 236 -0.25 -1.52 -24.91
N ARG A 237 0.70 -1.27 -25.81
CA ARG A 237 0.59 -1.79 -27.18
C ARG A 237 0.55 -3.32 -27.02
N PRO A 238 -0.46 -4.04 -27.55
CA PRO A 238 -0.35 -5.47 -27.66
C PRO A 238 0.97 -5.77 -28.37
N ARG A 239 1.81 -6.64 -27.81
CA ARG A 239 2.97 -7.16 -28.55
C ARG A 239 2.43 -7.89 -29.76
N ARG A 240 2.35 -7.21 -30.91
CA ARG A 240 2.09 -7.85 -32.20
C ARG A 240 3.22 -8.85 -32.44
N SER A 241 2.86 -10.06 -32.83
CA SER A 241 3.88 -11.03 -33.23
C SER A 241 4.52 -10.59 -34.55
N LEU A 242 5.77 -10.99 -34.82
CA LEU A 242 6.43 -10.74 -36.10
C LEU A 242 5.59 -11.24 -37.30
N ARG A 243 4.79 -12.30 -37.11
CA ARG A 243 3.82 -12.79 -38.10
C ARG A 243 2.70 -11.79 -38.40
N GLN A 244 2.24 -11.04 -37.40
CA GLN A 244 1.20 -10.02 -37.59
C GLN A 244 1.75 -8.77 -38.29
N MET A 245 3.03 -8.46 -38.14
CA MET A 245 3.68 -7.35 -38.85
C MET A 245 3.99 -7.70 -40.32
N ALA A 246 4.34 -8.96 -40.62
CA ALA A 246 4.61 -9.40 -41.99
C ALA A 246 3.35 -9.43 -42.88
N ALA A 247 2.17 -9.69 -42.31
CA ALA A 247 0.91 -9.72 -43.06
C ALA A 247 0.42 -8.33 -43.52
N GLU A 248 0.80 -7.25 -42.83
CA GLU A 248 0.45 -5.87 -43.24
C GLU A 248 1.36 -5.36 -44.38
N VAL A 249 2.63 -5.79 -44.42
CA VAL A 249 3.56 -5.38 -45.49
C VAL A 249 3.25 -6.08 -46.81
N GLY A 250 2.69 -7.29 -46.77
CA GLY A 250 2.30 -8.05 -47.97
C GLY A 250 1.03 -7.56 -48.67
N ASN A 251 0.25 -6.64 -48.06
CA ASN A 251 -1.06 -6.23 -48.58
C ASN A 251 -1.08 -4.79 -49.14
N ILE A 252 0.11 -4.18 -49.30
CA ILE A 252 0.28 -2.85 -49.92
C ILE A 252 0.76 -2.98 -51.39
N GLY A 253 0.96 -4.21 -51.89
CA GLY A 253 1.52 -4.49 -53.21
C GLY A 253 0.55 -4.84 -54.33
N ASP A 254 -0.75 -4.98 -54.09
CA ASP A 254 -1.75 -5.32 -55.13
C ASP A 254 -2.98 -4.40 -55.05
N ARG A 255 -2.81 -3.14 -55.47
CA ARG A 255 -3.84 -2.30 -56.10
C ARG A 255 -3.20 -1.27 -57.01
#